data_AF-A5G7K6-F1
#
_entry.id   AF-A5G7K6-F1
#
_cell.length_a   1.000
_cell.length_b   1.000
_cell.length_c   1.000
_cell.angle_alpha   90.00
_cell.angle_beta   90.00
_cell.angle_gamma   90.00
#
_symmetry.space_group_name_H-M   'P 1'
#
loop_
_entity.id
_entity.type
_entity.pdbx_description
1 polymer ?
#
loop_
_entity_poly.entity_id
_entity_poly.type
_entity_poly.pdbx_seq_one_letter_code
_entity_poly.pdbx_strand_id
1 'polypeptide(L)'
;MIYLTNDALDQAVYFDLRKQEPRKKGGGVEHLFYGLLGNGVSEVPVIVRSWRDCLEMVFGRGDLFTLVEEKAIRRMLGEVVREMVLH
;
A
#
# COMPACT_ATOMS: atom_id res chain seq x y z
N MET A 1 -2.24 4.82 -9.82
CA MET A 1 -2.88 5.78 -8.90
C MET A 1 -4.29 5.31 -8.52
N ILE A 2 -4.52 5.08 -7.24
CA ILE A 2 -5.78 4.69 -6.61
C ILE A 2 -6.19 5.87 -5.71
N TYR A 3 -7.43 6.33 -5.81
CA TYR A 3 -7.95 7.43 -5.01
C TYR A 3 -8.98 6.86 -4.03
N LEU A 4 -8.85 7.20 -2.76
CA LEU A 4 -9.69 6.68 -1.69
C LEU A 4 -10.26 7.85 -0.91
N THR A 5 -11.58 7.96 -0.89
CA THR A 5 -12.31 8.97 -0.13
C THR A 5 -12.85 8.33 1.12
N ASN A 6 -12.59 8.94 2.27
CA ASN A 6 -13.24 8.58 3.52
C ASN A 6 -14.36 9.60 3.80
N ASP A 7 -15.59 9.21 3.49
CA ASP A 7 -16.78 10.04 3.67
C ASP A 7 -17.02 10.41 5.14
N ALA A 8 -16.52 9.62 6.09
CA ALA A 8 -16.65 9.93 7.52
C ALA A 8 -15.72 11.05 7.99
N LEU A 9 -14.63 11.32 7.26
CA LEU A 9 -13.63 12.34 7.60
C LEU A 9 -13.52 13.46 6.57
N ASP A 10 -14.32 13.42 5.50
CA ASP A 10 -14.25 14.32 4.34
C ASP A 10 -12.81 14.46 3.81
N GLN A 11 -12.10 13.35 3.78
CA GLN A 11 -10.68 13.31 3.44
C GLN A 11 -10.42 12.33 2.31
N ALA A 12 -9.63 12.80 1.35
CA ALA A 12 -9.13 11.99 0.26
C ALA A 12 -7.68 11.61 0.52
N VAL A 13 -7.40 10.32 0.42
CA VAL A 13 -6.04 9.78 0.35
C VAL A 13 -5.82 9.12 -1.00
N TYR A 14 -4.71 9.40 -1.64
CA TYR A 14 -4.27 8.70 -2.85
C TYR A 14 -3.14 7.75 -2.55
N PHE A 15 -3.07 6.70 -3.36
CA PHE A 15 -1.99 5.74 -3.37
C PHE A 15 -1.49 5.60 -4.80
N ASP A 16 -0.22 5.90 -5.04
CA ASP A 16 0.44 5.44 -6.26
C ASP A 16 1.30 4.23 -5.93
N LEU A 17 0.91 3.03 -6.39
CA LEU A 17 1.67 1.80 -6.20
C LEU A 17 2.18 1.30 -7.54
N ARG A 18 3.48 1.01 -7.61
CA ARG A 18 4.14 0.48 -8.79
C ARG A 18 4.73 -0.88 -8.48
N LYS A 19 4.30 -1.89 -9.24
CA LYS A 19 4.85 -3.26 -9.20
C LYS A 19 6.25 -3.23 -9.81
N GLN A 20 7.23 -3.71 -9.06
CA GLN A 20 8.55 -4.02 -9.61
C GLN A 20 8.55 -5.43 -10.21
N GLU A 21 9.53 -5.72 -11.07
CA GLU A 21 9.68 -7.07 -11.60
C GLU A 21 9.75 -8.11 -10.47
N PRO A 22 8.98 -9.20 -10.56
CA PRO A 22 8.96 -10.23 -9.53
C PRO A 22 10.34 -10.87 -9.38
N ARG A 23 10.76 -11.13 -8.14
CA ARG A 23 12.05 -11.77 -7.84
C ARG A 23 11.83 -13.19 -7.35
N LYS A 24 12.65 -14.14 -7.80
CA LYS A 24 12.63 -15.51 -7.27
C LYS A 24 13.40 -15.54 -5.95
N LYS A 25 12.74 -15.94 -4.87
CA LYS A 25 13.35 -16.02 -3.53
C LYS A 25 12.77 -17.21 -2.76
N GLY A 26 13.64 -18.06 -2.20
CA GLY A 26 13.25 -19.16 -1.32
C GLY A 26 12.20 -20.13 -1.91
N GLY A 27 12.28 -20.46 -3.20
CA GLY A 27 11.32 -21.37 -3.84
C GLY A 27 9.91 -20.78 -4.07
N GLY A 28 9.79 -19.45 -4.16
CA GLY A 28 8.57 -18.75 -4.53
C GLY A 28 8.84 -17.46 -5.30
N VAL A 29 7.77 -16.80 -5.73
CA VAL A 29 7.82 -15.49 -6.38
C VAL A 29 7.55 -14.41 -5.34
N GLU A 30 8.49 -13.50 -5.17
CA GLU A 30 8.36 -12.31 -4.35
C GLU A 30 7.93 -11.15 -5.26
N HIS A 31 6.80 -10.53 -4.94
CA HIS A 31 6.34 -9.29 -5.58
C HIS A 31 6.64 -8.12 -4.67
N LEU A 32 7.30 -7.11 -5.23
CA LEU A 32 7.69 -5.91 -4.51
C LEU A 32 6.98 -4.71 -5.13
N PHE A 33 6.27 -3.97 -4.29
CA PHE A 33 5.57 -2.74 -4.69
C PHE A 33 6.15 -1.57 -3.91
N TYR A 34 6.31 -0.46 -4.62
CA TYR A 34 6.70 0.81 -4.04
C TYR A 34 5.60 1.81 -4.31
N GLY A 35 5.30 2.63 -3.32
CA GLY A 35 4.31 3.66 -3.51
C GLY A 35 4.38 4.83 -2.58
N LEU A 36 3.50 5.77 -2.83
CA LEU A 36 3.28 6.98 -2.04
C LEU A 36 1.82 7.00 -1.61
N LEU A 37 1.59 7.13 -0.31
CA LEU A 37 0.32 7.47 0.29
C LEU A 37 0.32 8.97 0.56
N GLY A 38 -0.67 9.71 0.06
CA GLY A 38 -0.75 11.15 0.29
C GLY A 38 -2.18 11.65 0.42
N ASN A 39 -2.35 12.84 1.00
CA ASN A 39 -3.63 13.57 1.06
C ASN A 39 -3.55 14.96 0.39
N GLY A 40 -2.51 15.20 -0.41
CA GLY A 40 -2.24 16.48 -1.07
C GLY A 40 -1.44 17.49 -0.24
N VAL A 41 -1.22 17.22 1.06
CA VAL A 41 -0.40 18.06 1.95
C VAL A 41 0.82 17.30 2.49
N SER A 42 0.64 16.03 2.81
CA SER A 42 1.72 15.16 3.28
C SER A 42 1.77 13.89 2.44
N GLU A 43 2.97 13.31 2.34
CA GLU A 43 3.21 12.05 1.65
C GLU A 43 4.02 11.11 2.53
N VAL A 44 3.68 9.82 2.49
CA VAL A 44 4.37 8.75 3.20
C VAL A 44 4.74 7.65 2.21
N PRO A 45 6.02 7.23 2.14
CA PRO A 45 6.41 6.11 1.30
C PRO A 45 5.82 4.80 1.83
N VAL A 46 5.39 3.94 0.92
CA VAL A 46 4.82 2.62 1.20
C VAL A 46 5.64 1.57 0.46
N ILE A 47 6.07 0.53 1.18
CA ILE A 47 6.70 -0.64 0.60
C ILE A 47 5.82 -1.84 0.92
N VAL A 48 5.41 -2.57 -0.12
CA VAL A 48 4.64 -3.80 0.03
C VAL A 48 5.44 -4.97 -0.52
N ARG A 49 5.57 -6.03 0.27
CA ARG A 49 6.14 -7.31 -0.14
C ARG A 49 5.08 -8.38 -0.05
N SER A 50 4.86 -9.07 -1.14
CA SER A 50 3.95 -10.22 -1.21
C SER A 50 4.74 -11.46 -1.58
N TRP A 51 4.55 -12.54 -0.83
CA TRP A 51 5.15 -13.85 -1.10
C TRP A 51 4.22 -14.96 -0.65
N ARG A 52 3.81 -15.84 -1.58
CA ARG A 52 2.79 -16.87 -1.33
C ARG A 52 1.57 -16.25 -0.62
N ASP A 53 1.27 -16.67 0.62
CA ASP A 53 0.15 -16.18 1.43
C ASP A 53 0.54 -15.08 2.44
N CYS A 54 1.82 -14.68 2.45
CA CYS A 54 2.35 -13.65 3.32
C CYS A 54 2.34 -12.29 2.62
N LEU A 55 1.84 -11.28 3.35
CA LEU A 55 1.87 -9.89 2.93
C LEU A 55 2.50 -9.04 4.03
N GLU A 56 3.61 -8.40 3.71
CA GLU A 56 4.30 -7.45 4.59
C GLU A 56 4.14 -6.04 4.01
N MET A 57 3.77 -5.09 4.87
CA MET A 57 3.63 -3.68 4.51
C MET A 57 4.40 -2.81 5.48
N VAL A 58 5.23 -1.91 4.94
CA VAL A 58 6.02 -0.95 5.71
C VAL A 58 5.66 0.45 5.23
N PHE A 59 5.24 1.28 6.18
CA PHE A 59 5.01 2.70 5.95
C PHE A 59 6.21 3.50 6.45
N GLY A 60 6.56 4.55 5.74
CA GLY A 60 7.45 5.58 6.25
C GLY A 60 6.85 6.31 7.45
N ARG A 61 7.68 7.14 8.09
CA ARG A 61 7.19 8.05 9.14
C ARG A 61 6.45 9.22 8.49
N GLY A 62 5.33 9.64 9.07
CA GLY A 62 4.65 10.86 8.68
C GLY A 62 3.33 11.08 9.42
N ASP A 63 2.84 12.31 9.38
CA ASP A 63 1.68 12.77 10.16
C ASP A 63 0.33 12.27 9.60
N LEU A 64 0.34 11.63 8.42
CA LEU A 64 -0.85 11.05 7.78
C LEU A 64 -1.61 10.06 8.68
N PHE A 65 -0.92 9.36 9.57
CA PHE A 65 -1.55 8.42 10.51
C PHE A 65 -2.29 9.09 11.67
N THR A 66 -2.18 10.41 11.81
CA THR A 66 -3.05 11.19 12.71
C THR A 66 -4.44 11.40 12.14
N LEU A 67 -4.58 11.27 10.82
CA LEU A 67 -5.80 11.54 10.07
C LEU A 67 -6.52 10.25 9.66
N VAL A 68 -5.76 9.20 9.32
CA VAL A 68 -6.32 7.91 8.90
C VAL A 68 -5.66 6.78 9.67
N GLU A 69 -6.47 5.86 10.19
CA GLU A 69 -5.96 4.70 10.90
C GLU A 69 -5.09 3.82 9.98
N GLU A 70 -3.85 3.56 10.40
CA GLU A 70 -2.92 2.69 9.69
C GLU A 70 -3.53 1.30 9.41
N LYS A 71 -4.33 0.78 10.34
CA LYS A 71 -5.01 -0.51 10.20
C LYS A 71 -5.98 -0.55 9.02
N ALA A 72 -6.73 0.54 8.79
CA ALA A 72 -7.66 0.64 7.67
C ALA A 72 -6.90 0.64 6.34
N ILE A 73 -5.82 1.41 6.26
CA ILE A 73 -4.94 1.49 5.10
C ILE A 73 -4.30 0.13 4.79
N ARG A 74 -3.76 -0.55 5.80
CA ARG A 74 -3.17 -1.90 5.66
C ARG A 74 -4.17 -2.88 5.07
N ARG A 75 -5.41 -2.89 5.56
CA ARG A 75 -6.44 -3.80 5.07
C ARG A 75 -6.74 -3.53 3.59
N MET A 76 -7.00 -2.28 3.24
CA MET A 76 -7.35 -1.89 1.87
C MET A 76 -6.22 -2.14 0.88
N LEU A 77 -4.99 -1.70 1.19
CA LEU A 77 -3.84 -1.94 0.31
C LEU A 77 -3.54 -3.44 0.15
N GLY A 78 -3.81 -4.23 1.19
CA GLY A 78 -3.65 -5.68 1.09
C GLY A 78 -4.63 -6.34 0.13
N GLU A 79 -5.87 -5.85 0.04
CA GLU A 79 -6.85 -6.33 -0.94
C GLU A 79 -6.40 -5.96 -2.36
N VAL A 80 -6.01 -4.71 -2.59
CA VAL A 80 -5.49 -4.23 -3.89
C VAL A 80 -4.28 -5.05 -4.35
N VAL A 81 -3.29 -5.25 -3.48
CA VAL A 81 -2.06 -5.96 -3.86
C VAL A 81 -2.34 -7.42 -4.20
N ARG A 82 -3.27 -8.09 -3.49
CA ARG A 82 -3.69 -9.45 -3.83
C ARG A 82 -4.28 -9.51 -5.23
N GLU A 83 -5.14 -8.56 -5.60
CA GLU A 83 -5.68 -8.48 -6.96
C GLU A 83 -4.58 -8.26 -8.00
N MET A 84 -3.61 -7.38 -7.74
CA MET A 84 -2.48 -7.09 -8.64
C MET A 84 -1.45 -8.22 -8.78
N VAL A 85 -1.41 -9.17 -7.84
CA VAL A 85 -0.52 -10.35 -7.90
C VAL A 85 -1.19 -11.52 -8.62
N LEU A 86 -2.51 -11.64 -8.49
CA LEU A 86 -3.30 -12.68 -9.17
C LEU A 86 -3.48 -12.41 -10.67
N HIS A 87 -3.19 -11.18 -11.14
CA HIS A 87 -3.15 -10.78 -12.55
C HIS A 87 -1.71 -10.55 -13.04
#